data_AF-A0A2G9HL18-F1
#
_entry.id   AF-A0A2G9HL18-F1
#
_cell.length_a   1.000
_cell.length_b   1.000
_cell.length_c   1.000
_cell.angle_alpha   90.00
_cell.angle_beta   90.00
_cell.angle_gamma   90.00
#
_symmetry.space_group_name_H-M   'P 1'
#
loop_
_entity.id
_entity.type
_entity.pdbx_description
1 polymer ?
#
loop_
_entity_poly.entity_id
_entity_poly.type
_entity_poly.pdbx_seq_one_letter_code
_entity_poly.pdbx_strand_id
1 'polypeptide(L)'
;MNSPRTPSQPSGSGRSSVIDSLRGCTLSGVRIPKEELKKKITFPEYIRHAMREAIRAKDVEFSTVVQPCEPAEPPECPLVVFINSKSGGRHGPELKARLQELMGEEQVFDLSSVKPHEFVQYGLCCLEKLASRGDNCAKETREKLRIVGRLPIPPTGIIPLGTGNDLSRSFGWGGSFPFNWKSAVKRILDKVGHGPVAHLDSWRILISMPYVEELEIPYSLKETDETPLDQELEVEAELPEKISCYQGVFYNYFSIGMDAQVAYGFHHLRNEKPYLAQGPISNKLIYSGYSCKQGWFFTPCSSDPGLR
;
A
#
# COMPACT_ATOMS: atom_id res chain seq x y z
N MET A 1 20.44 -54.75 33.62
CA MET A 1 20.67 -54.18 32.29
C MET A 1 19.42 -53.42 31.88
N ASN A 2 19.61 -52.14 31.60
CA ASN A 2 18.61 -51.08 31.69
C ASN A 2 17.70 -51.02 30.46
N SER A 3 16.39 -50.92 30.68
CA SER A 3 15.43 -50.42 29.69
C SER A 3 15.54 -48.91 29.54
N PRO A 4 15.41 -48.36 28.32
CA PRO A 4 14.96 -46.99 28.14
C PRO A 4 13.54 -46.94 27.56
N ARG A 5 12.68 -46.22 28.28
CA ARG A 5 11.32 -45.83 27.88
C ARG A 5 11.39 -44.78 26.77
N THR A 6 10.56 -44.95 25.75
CA THR A 6 10.16 -43.91 24.80
C THR A 6 9.47 -42.75 25.53
N PRO A 7 9.81 -41.47 25.25
CA PRO A 7 9.07 -40.35 25.80
C PRO A 7 7.76 -40.14 25.04
N SER A 8 6.66 -40.13 25.78
CA SER A 8 5.33 -39.69 25.37
C SER A 8 5.33 -38.21 24.95
N GLN A 9 4.75 -37.91 23.78
CA GLN A 9 4.37 -36.54 23.42
C GLN A 9 3.20 -36.08 24.31
N PRO A 10 3.24 -34.89 24.93
CA PRO A 10 2.05 -34.29 25.49
C PRO A 10 1.26 -33.59 24.38
N SER A 11 0.01 -34.01 24.22
CA SER A 11 -1.06 -33.24 23.61
C SER A 11 -1.26 -31.93 24.37
N GLY A 12 -1.02 -30.80 23.70
CA GLY A 12 -1.24 -29.46 24.24
C GLY A 12 -2.15 -28.65 23.32
N SER A 13 -3.44 -28.68 23.63
CA SER A 13 -4.48 -27.81 23.10
C SER A 13 -4.11 -26.32 23.26
N GLY A 14 -4.58 -25.51 22.31
CA GLY A 14 -4.17 -24.13 22.10
C GLY A 14 -4.37 -23.18 23.29
N ARG A 15 -3.46 -22.21 23.34
CA ARG A 15 -3.63 -20.81 23.79
C ARG A 15 -2.24 -20.20 23.96
N SER A 16 -1.83 -19.34 23.03
CA SER A 16 -0.85 -18.27 23.28
C SER A 16 -0.76 -17.34 22.06
N SER A 17 -1.79 -16.54 21.81
CA SER A 17 -1.72 -15.44 20.83
C SER A 17 -1.35 -14.08 21.46
N VAL A 18 -0.86 -14.08 22.70
CA VAL A 18 -0.58 -12.84 23.46
C VAL A 18 0.93 -12.66 23.74
N ILE A 19 1.72 -13.74 23.68
CA ILE A 19 3.14 -13.69 24.10
C ILE A 19 4.08 -13.32 22.94
N ASP A 20 3.69 -13.52 21.68
CA ASP A 20 4.48 -13.08 20.52
C ASP A 20 4.31 -11.60 20.16
N SER A 21 3.30 -10.91 20.72
CA SER A 21 3.18 -9.45 20.59
C SER A 21 4.12 -8.65 21.51
N LEU A 22 4.79 -9.32 22.46
CA LEU A 22 5.67 -8.67 23.44
C LEU A 22 7.16 -8.83 23.13
N ARG A 23 7.55 -9.70 22.19
CA ARG A 23 8.95 -9.88 21.76
C ARG A 23 9.43 -8.87 20.71
N GLY A 24 8.53 -8.01 20.20
CA GLY A 24 8.89 -6.88 19.32
C GLY A 24 9.29 -5.59 20.04
N CYS A 25 9.25 -5.55 21.37
CA CYS A 25 9.69 -4.41 22.17
C CYS A 25 11.19 -4.50 22.49
N THR A 26 12.04 -4.34 21.48
CA THR A 26 13.42 -3.91 21.75
C THR A 26 13.37 -2.47 22.26
N LEU A 27 13.55 -2.35 23.57
CA LEU A 27 13.84 -1.15 24.34
C LEU A 27 15.08 -0.44 23.78
N SER A 28 14.86 0.64 23.04
CA SER A 28 15.80 1.76 22.89
C SER A 28 15.01 2.90 22.25
N GLY A 29 14.58 3.86 23.07
CA GLY A 29 13.96 5.08 22.60
C GLY A 29 14.99 5.99 21.95
N VAL A 30 15.48 5.62 20.76
CA VAL A 30 16.33 6.50 19.95
C VAL A 30 15.51 7.74 19.63
N ARG A 31 15.86 8.86 20.27
CA ARG A 31 15.21 10.15 20.03
C ARG A 31 15.76 10.70 18.72
N ILE A 32 15.08 10.41 17.62
CA ILE A 32 15.46 10.93 16.29
C ILE A 32 15.27 12.46 16.28
N PRO A 33 16.36 13.25 16.17
CA PRO A 33 16.29 14.70 16.11
C PRO A 33 15.48 15.14 14.88
N LYS A 34 14.64 16.17 15.04
CA LYS A 34 13.77 16.65 13.94
C LYS A 34 14.59 17.17 12.77
N GLU A 35 15.62 17.95 13.05
CA GLU A 35 16.44 18.61 12.03
C GLU A 35 17.35 17.63 11.29
N GLU A 36 17.87 16.60 11.98
CA GLU A 36 18.63 15.53 11.33
C GLU A 36 17.76 14.76 10.35
N LEU A 37 16.55 14.36 10.76
CA LEU A 37 15.61 13.68 9.89
C LEU A 37 15.23 14.54 8.68
N LYS A 38 14.98 15.83 8.90
CA LYS A 38 14.71 16.81 7.83
C LYS A 38 15.82 16.85 6.80
N LYS A 39 17.08 17.00 7.24
CA LYS A 39 18.24 17.04 6.34
C LYS A 39 18.37 15.75 5.52
N LYS A 40 18.03 14.60 6.12
CA LYS A 40 18.09 13.29 5.45
C LYS A 40 17.04 13.11 4.35
N ILE A 41 15.80 13.58 4.55
CA ILE A 41 14.67 13.19 3.69
C ILE A 41 14.09 14.29 2.80
N THR A 42 14.34 15.55 3.16
CA THR A 42 13.66 16.71 2.55
C THR A 42 14.44 17.18 1.33
N PHE A 43 13.74 17.44 0.24
CA PHE A 43 14.33 17.98 -0.98
C PHE A 43 14.66 19.46 -0.75
N PRO A 44 15.67 19.99 -1.46
CA PRO A 44 15.91 21.42 -1.51
C PRO A 44 14.63 22.19 -1.84
N GLU A 45 14.47 23.36 -1.23
CA GLU A 45 13.25 24.17 -1.34
C GLU A 45 12.89 24.53 -2.78
N TYR A 46 13.90 24.90 -3.58
CA TYR A 46 13.69 25.24 -4.98
C TYR A 46 13.19 24.03 -5.81
N ILE A 47 13.70 22.82 -5.54
CA ILE A 47 13.23 21.58 -6.16
C ILE A 47 11.77 21.31 -5.76
N ARG A 48 11.44 21.43 -4.48
CA ARG A 48 10.07 21.24 -3.97
C ARG A 48 9.08 22.15 -4.67
N HIS A 49 9.40 23.44 -4.79
CA HIS A 49 8.54 24.40 -5.46
C HIS A 49 8.43 24.14 -6.97
N ALA A 50 9.54 23.86 -7.65
CA ALA A 50 9.53 23.50 -9.07
C ALA A 50 8.65 22.26 -9.34
N MET A 51 8.74 21.25 -8.49
CA MET A 51 7.89 20.05 -8.57
C MET A 51 6.42 20.36 -8.32
N ARG A 52 6.11 21.18 -7.31
CA ARG A 52 4.73 21.59 -7.02
C ARG A 52 4.09 22.30 -8.23
N GLU A 53 4.78 23.27 -8.80
CA GLU A 53 4.26 24.02 -9.95
C GLU A 53 4.14 23.14 -11.20
N ALA A 54 5.10 22.25 -11.46
CA ALA A 54 5.02 21.31 -12.58
C ALA A 54 3.82 20.35 -12.46
N ILE A 55 3.56 19.81 -11.27
CA ILE A 55 2.41 18.95 -11.01
C ILE A 55 1.10 19.73 -11.15
N ARG A 56 1.03 20.95 -10.60
CA ARG A 56 -0.17 21.80 -10.66
C ARG A 56 -0.50 22.24 -12.08
N ALA A 57 0.51 22.64 -12.86
CA ALA A 57 0.35 23.07 -14.25
C ALA A 57 0.17 21.89 -15.21
N LYS A 58 0.45 20.65 -14.76
CA LYS A 58 0.57 19.47 -15.63
C LYS A 58 1.54 19.70 -16.79
N ASP A 59 2.61 20.44 -16.50
CA ASP A 59 3.60 20.87 -17.47
C ASP A 59 5.00 20.92 -16.83
N VAL A 60 5.92 20.15 -17.40
CA VAL A 60 7.31 20.04 -16.95
C VAL A 60 8.14 21.26 -17.38
N GLU A 61 7.63 22.12 -18.26
CA GLU A 61 8.27 23.38 -18.64
C GLU A 61 8.36 24.39 -17.50
N PHE A 62 7.49 24.32 -16.49
CA PHE A 62 7.57 25.20 -15.32
C PHE A 62 8.83 25.02 -14.46
N SER A 63 9.55 23.91 -14.61
CA SER A 63 10.84 23.71 -13.94
C SER A 63 11.92 24.71 -14.41
N THR A 64 11.66 25.45 -15.50
CA THR A 64 12.58 26.41 -16.12
C THR A 64 12.79 27.71 -15.34
N VAL A 65 11.82 28.09 -14.49
CA VAL A 65 11.77 29.42 -13.87
C VAL A 65 12.53 29.45 -12.54
N VAL A 66 12.87 28.29 -11.99
CA VAL A 66 13.42 28.16 -10.64
C VAL A 66 14.93 27.92 -10.73
N GLN A 67 15.72 28.89 -10.29
CA GLN A 67 17.17 28.74 -10.12
C GLN A 67 17.53 28.44 -8.66
N PRO A 68 18.60 27.67 -8.40
CA PRO A 68 19.12 27.50 -7.04
C PRO A 68 19.59 28.87 -6.51
N CYS A 69 19.04 29.34 -5.39
CA CYS A 69 19.54 30.54 -4.72
C CYS A 69 20.89 30.32 -4.02
N GLU A 70 21.16 29.08 -3.58
CA GLU A 70 22.37 28.68 -2.85
C GLU A 70 22.80 27.27 -3.27
N PRO A 71 24.07 26.88 -3.08
CA PRO A 71 24.53 25.51 -3.32
C PRO A 71 23.79 24.55 -2.37
N ALA A 72 22.80 23.85 -2.92
CA ALA A 72 21.96 22.92 -2.17
C ALA A 72 22.58 21.53 -2.12
N GLU A 73 22.63 20.93 -0.93
CA GLU A 73 23.03 19.53 -0.76
C GLU A 73 21.85 18.60 -1.06
N PRO A 74 22.05 17.51 -1.80
CA PRO A 74 21.00 16.52 -2.04
C PRO A 74 20.72 15.71 -0.76
N PRO A 75 19.45 15.35 -0.49
CA PRO A 75 19.11 14.51 0.65
C PRO A 75 19.80 13.15 0.57
N GLU A 76 20.14 12.60 1.74
CA GLU A 76 20.71 11.25 1.88
C GLU A 76 19.71 10.18 1.44
N CYS A 77 18.45 10.35 1.82
CA CYS A 77 17.36 9.44 1.52
C CYS A 77 16.11 10.25 1.11
N PRO A 78 16.03 10.73 -0.15
CA PRO A 78 14.86 11.47 -0.62
C PRO A 78 13.58 10.63 -0.50
N LEU A 79 12.59 11.14 0.22
CA LEU A 79 11.31 10.47 0.42
C LEU A 79 10.15 11.29 -0.12
N VAL A 80 9.14 10.58 -0.64
CA VAL A 80 7.85 11.15 -1.02
C VAL A 80 6.77 10.33 -0.36
N VAL A 81 5.76 10.99 0.20
CA VAL A 81 4.69 10.30 0.95
C VAL A 81 3.36 10.52 0.25
N PHE A 82 2.70 9.42 -0.10
CA PHE A 82 1.31 9.42 -0.52
C PHE A 82 0.42 9.04 0.66
N ILE A 83 -0.60 9.83 0.93
CA ILE A 83 -1.54 9.59 2.02
C ILE A 83 -2.98 9.60 1.52
N ASN A 84 -3.77 8.62 1.98
CA ASN A 84 -5.22 8.68 1.86
C ASN A 84 -5.79 9.30 3.15
N SER A 85 -6.13 10.59 3.12
CA SER A 85 -6.63 11.33 4.30
C SER A 85 -7.93 10.77 4.88
N LYS A 86 -8.71 10.02 4.09
CA LYS A 86 -9.95 9.35 4.56
C LYS A 86 -9.67 8.09 5.39
N SER A 87 -8.44 7.58 5.40
CA SER A 87 -8.07 6.35 6.11
C SER A 87 -7.90 6.55 7.62
N GLY A 88 -8.01 5.45 8.38
CA GLY A 88 -7.72 5.43 9.82
C GLY A 88 -8.66 6.22 10.72
N GLY A 89 -9.97 6.19 10.47
CA GLY A 89 -10.93 6.81 11.39
C GLY A 89 -10.80 8.32 11.52
N ARG A 90 -10.39 9.01 10.43
CA ARG A 90 -10.11 10.46 10.36
C ARG A 90 -8.81 10.93 11.02
N HIS A 91 -7.87 10.05 11.34
CA HIS A 91 -6.50 10.46 11.73
C HIS A 91 -5.61 10.85 10.54
N GLY A 92 -6.07 10.63 9.30
CA GLY A 92 -5.34 10.98 8.09
C GLY A 92 -4.91 12.45 7.99
N PRO A 93 -5.78 13.45 8.25
CA PRO A 93 -5.40 14.86 8.22
C PRO A 93 -4.35 15.25 9.27
N GLU A 94 -4.43 14.71 10.48
CA GLU A 94 -3.45 14.95 11.56
C GLU A 94 -2.08 14.37 11.18
N LEU A 95 -2.08 13.14 10.65
CA LEU A 95 -0.87 12.51 10.14
C LEU A 95 -0.27 13.30 8.98
N LYS A 96 -1.10 13.76 8.04
CA LYS A 96 -0.68 14.61 6.92
C LYS A 96 0.01 15.87 7.43
N ALA A 97 -0.64 16.64 8.31
CA ALA A 97 -0.08 17.87 8.86
C ALA A 97 1.29 17.64 9.52
N ARG A 98 1.44 16.53 10.24
CA ARG A 98 2.71 16.17 10.87
C ARG A 98 3.80 15.76 9.89
N LEU A 99 3.45 15.04 8.83
CA LEU A 99 4.38 14.73 7.75
C LEU A 99 4.84 16.02 7.06
N GLN A 100 3.91 16.93 6.75
CA GLN A 100 4.22 18.22 6.13
C GLN A 100 5.14 19.08 7.01
N GLU A 101 4.96 19.06 8.34
CA GLU A 101 5.87 19.72 9.28
C GLU A 101 7.32 19.15 9.27
N LEU A 102 7.48 17.89 8.86
CA LEU A 102 8.74 17.16 8.82
C LEU A 102 9.44 17.18 7.46
N MET A 103 8.72 17.28 6.34
CA MET A 103 9.31 17.17 5.00
C MET A 103 8.77 18.18 3.97
N GLY A 104 7.96 19.15 4.39
CA GLY A 104 7.34 20.12 3.50
C GLY A 104 6.02 19.63 2.92
N GLU A 105 5.18 20.57 2.50
CA GLU A 105 3.87 20.26 1.91
C GLU A 105 3.99 19.66 0.52
N GLU A 106 5.06 19.97 -0.20
CA GLU A 106 5.31 19.61 -1.59
C GLU A 106 5.82 18.17 -1.76
N GLN A 107 6.16 17.48 -0.65
CA GLN A 107 6.57 16.07 -0.65
C GLN A 107 5.51 15.14 -0.03
N VAL A 108 4.37 15.68 0.43
CA VAL A 108 3.27 14.92 1.04
C VAL A 108 2.00 15.09 0.21
N PHE A 109 1.74 14.09 -0.61
CA PHE A 109 0.64 14.10 -1.58
C PHE A 109 -0.59 13.38 -1.04
N ASP A 110 -1.72 14.09 -0.99
CA ASP A 110 -3.00 13.44 -0.73
C ASP A 110 -3.46 12.72 -2.00
N LEU A 111 -3.81 11.44 -1.89
CA LEU A 111 -4.28 10.62 -3.00
C LEU A 111 -5.60 11.13 -3.60
N SER A 112 -6.34 11.99 -2.91
CA SER A 112 -7.48 12.70 -3.48
C SER A 112 -7.09 13.83 -4.43
N SER A 113 -5.90 14.42 -4.26
CA SER A 113 -5.42 15.56 -5.03
C SER A 113 -4.40 15.21 -6.11
N VAL A 114 -3.43 14.34 -5.80
CA VAL A 114 -2.34 13.98 -6.72
C VAL A 114 -2.17 12.47 -6.69
N LYS A 115 -2.34 11.83 -7.86
CA LYS A 115 -2.15 10.39 -7.99
C LYS A 115 -0.67 10.05 -8.18
N PRO A 116 -0.22 8.84 -7.79
CA PRO A 116 1.17 8.42 -7.99
C PRO A 116 1.64 8.56 -9.45
N HIS A 117 0.78 8.24 -10.42
CA HIS A 117 1.13 8.37 -11.84
C HIS A 117 1.32 9.83 -12.28
N GLU A 118 0.55 10.78 -11.74
CA GLU A 118 0.73 12.21 -12.01
C GLU A 118 2.06 12.70 -11.42
N PHE A 119 2.41 12.23 -10.22
CA PHE A 119 3.72 12.50 -9.64
C PHE A 119 4.86 11.96 -10.49
N VAL A 120 4.75 10.73 -11.01
CA VAL A 120 5.74 10.17 -11.94
C VAL A 120 5.84 11.02 -13.21
N GLN A 121 4.71 11.41 -13.78
CA GLN A 121 4.69 12.12 -15.06
C GLN A 121 5.21 13.57 -14.95
N TYR A 122 4.89 14.28 -13.88
CA TYR A 122 5.20 15.71 -13.76
C TYR A 122 6.26 15.99 -12.70
N GLY A 123 6.14 15.41 -11.51
CA GLY A 123 7.10 15.61 -10.42
C GLY A 123 8.46 15.00 -10.70
N LEU A 124 8.50 13.73 -11.13
CA LEU A 124 9.76 13.07 -11.47
C LEU A 124 10.40 13.64 -12.74
N CYS A 125 9.61 13.85 -13.78
CA CYS A 125 10.11 14.46 -15.01
C CYS A 125 10.67 15.86 -14.75
N CYS A 126 10.10 16.62 -13.80
CA CYS A 126 10.66 17.90 -13.36
C CYS A 126 12.08 17.73 -12.78
N LEU A 127 12.30 16.75 -11.90
CA LEU A 127 13.63 16.41 -11.39
C LEU A 127 14.60 15.98 -12.50
N GLU A 128 14.17 15.10 -13.40
CA GLU A 128 14.98 14.62 -14.54
C GLU A 128 15.39 15.76 -15.47
N LYS A 129 14.51 16.75 -15.64
CA LYS A 129 14.75 17.92 -16.47
C LYS A 129 15.67 18.95 -15.81
N LEU A 130 15.57 19.15 -14.49
CA LEU A 130 16.55 19.95 -13.76
C LEU A 130 17.93 19.30 -13.88
N ALA A 131 18.02 17.98 -13.70
CA ALA A 131 19.25 17.21 -13.84
C ALA A 131 19.86 17.33 -15.26
N SER A 132 19.04 17.26 -16.31
CA SER A 132 19.53 17.39 -17.71
C SER A 132 20.06 18.78 -18.04
N ARG A 133 19.74 19.80 -17.23
CA ARG A 133 20.24 21.18 -17.35
C ARG A 133 21.50 21.45 -16.53
N GLY A 134 22.07 20.42 -15.91
CA GLY A 134 23.30 20.54 -15.11
C GLY A 134 23.06 20.76 -13.62
N ASP A 135 21.83 20.63 -13.12
CA ASP A 135 21.57 20.62 -11.68
C ASP A 135 22.01 19.28 -11.06
N ASN A 136 23.20 19.27 -10.50
CA ASN A 136 23.78 18.10 -9.84
C ASN A 136 22.97 17.66 -8.61
N CYS A 137 22.36 18.59 -7.88
CA CYS A 137 21.57 18.28 -6.70
C CYS A 137 20.27 17.57 -7.10
N ALA A 138 19.59 18.05 -8.15
CA ALA A 138 18.44 17.36 -8.72
C ALA A 138 18.81 15.99 -9.30
N LYS A 139 19.96 15.87 -9.95
CA LYS A 139 20.49 14.60 -10.47
C LYS A 139 20.70 13.58 -9.36
N GLU A 140 21.44 13.93 -8.31
CA GLU A 140 21.66 13.03 -7.17
C GLU A 140 20.36 12.70 -6.42
N THR A 141 19.47 13.70 -6.26
CA THR A 141 18.15 13.48 -5.67
C THR A 141 17.35 12.47 -6.50
N ARG A 142 17.36 12.60 -7.83
CA ARG A 142 16.69 11.69 -8.76
C ARG A 142 17.26 10.28 -8.74
N GLU A 143 18.57 10.12 -8.61
CA GLU A 143 19.24 8.82 -8.54
C GLU A 143 18.93 8.10 -7.22
N LYS A 144 18.85 8.86 -6.12
CA LYS A 144 18.47 8.33 -4.81
C LYS A 144 16.96 8.10 -4.69
N LEU A 145 16.13 8.85 -5.42
CA LEU A 145 14.67 8.69 -5.48
C LEU A 145 14.29 7.60 -6.49
N ARG A 146 13.78 6.48 -6.00
CA ARG A 146 13.30 5.39 -6.86
C ARG A 146 11.79 5.57 -7.09
N ILE A 147 11.24 5.27 -8.29
CA ILE A 147 9.81 5.51 -8.63
C ILE A 147 9.12 4.34 -9.34
N VAL A 148 7.87 4.03 -8.96
CA VAL A 148 7.08 2.90 -9.48
C VAL A 148 6.72 3.16 -10.95
N GLY A 149 6.91 2.16 -11.82
CA GLY A 149 6.58 2.23 -13.26
C GLY A 149 7.73 2.65 -14.18
N ARG A 150 8.91 2.98 -13.62
CA ARG A 150 10.18 3.03 -14.36
C ARG A 150 11.22 2.25 -13.56
N LEU A 151 12.07 1.47 -14.23
CA LEU A 151 13.12 0.74 -13.54
C LEU A 151 14.22 1.70 -13.03
N PRO A 152 14.76 1.48 -11.82
CA PRO A 152 14.34 0.48 -10.83
C PRO A 152 13.11 0.93 -10.01
N ILE A 153 12.22 -0.03 -9.71
CA ILE A 153 11.05 0.18 -8.82
C ILE A 153 11.55 0.54 -7.40
N PRO A 154 10.93 1.52 -6.73
CA PRO A 154 11.33 1.93 -5.40
C PRO A 154 11.01 0.91 -4.35
N PRO A 155 11.93 0.73 -3.39
CA PRO A 155 11.55 0.32 -2.05
C PRO A 155 10.40 1.20 -1.56
N THR A 156 9.25 0.58 -1.31
CA THR A 156 8.05 1.27 -0.84
C THR A 156 7.80 0.88 0.61
N GLY A 157 7.71 1.88 1.49
CA GLY A 157 7.34 1.68 2.89
C GLY A 157 5.83 1.82 3.09
N ILE A 158 5.28 1.11 4.09
CA ILE A 158 3.84 1.15 4.41
C ILE A 158 3.64 1.77 5.78
N ILE A 159 2.74 2.75 5.87
CA ILE A 159 2.22 3.27 7.13
C ILE A 159 0.84 2.63 7.39
N PRO A 160 0.69 1.71 8.36
CA PRO A 160 -0.54 0.95 8.57
C PRO A 160 -1.66 1.80 9.22
N LEU A 161 -2.30 2.64 8.42
CA LEU A 161 -3.39 3.51 8.86
C LEU A 161 -4.76 2.90 8.53
N GLY A 162 -5.52 2.52 9.56
CA GLY A 162 -6.87 1.95 9.42
C GLY A 162 -6.91 0.42 9.51
N THR A 163 -7.81 -0.21 8.74
CA THR A 163 -8.05 -1.66 8.74
C THR A 163 -7.68 -2.28 7.38
N GLY A 164 -7.15 -3.50 7.38
CA GLY A 164 -6.67 -4.19 6.16
C GLY A 164 -5.18 -3.99 5.88
N ASN A 165 -4.34 -4.04 6.92
CA ASN A 165 -2.90 -3.77 6.84
C ASN A 165 -2.07 -5.05 6.62
N ASP A 166 -2.47 -5.93 5.71
CA ASP A 166 -1.89 -7.28 5.60
C ASP A 166 -0.47 -7.26 5.02
N LEU A 167 -0.22 -6.46 3.99
CA LEU A 167 1.13 -6.22 3.48
C LEU A 167 2.02 -5.57 4.55
N SER A 168 1.49 -4.60 5.30
CA SER A 168 2.24 -3.97 6.40
C SER A 168 2.66 -4.98 7.48
N ARG A 169 1.81 -5.96 7.80
CA ARG A 169 2.16 -7.05 8.74
C ARG A 169 3.23 -7.96 8.15
N SER A 170 3.06 -8.36 6.89
CA SER A 170 3.97 -9.29 6.20
C SER A 170 5.38 -8.72 6.07
N PHE A 171 5.51 -7.42 5.84
CA PHE A 171 6.80 -6.72 5.75
C PHE A 171 7.29 -6.11 7.08
N GLY A 172 6.65 -6.44 8.20
CA GLY A 172 7.10 -6.01 9.53
C GLY A 172 6.94 -4.51 9.83
N TRP A 173 6.09 -3.79 9.10
CA TRP A 173 5.69 -2.40 9.39
C TRP A 173 4.64 -2.32 10.50
N GLY A 174 3.99 -3.44 10.81
CA GLY A 174 3.05 -3.59 11.92
C GLY A 174 1.59 -3.60 11.47
N GLY A 175 0.69 -3.93 12.40
CA GLY A 175 -0.74 -4.10 12.10
C GLY A 175 -1.61 -2.85 12.24
N SER A 176 -1.09 -1.81 12.89
CA SER A 176 -1.79 -0.56 13.17
C SER A 176 -0.79 0.55 13.50
N PHE A 177 -1.15 1.79 13.17
CA PHE A 177 -0.35 2.94 13.53
C PHE A 177 -0.39 3.21 15.06
N PRO A 178 0.76 3.43 15.73
CA PRO A 178 0.81 3.62 17.18
C PRO A 178 0.09 4.88 17.69
N PHE A 179 -0.42 4.82 18.93
CA PHE A 179 -1.08 5.95 19.60
C PHE A 179 -0.12 7.13 19.88
N ASN A 180 1.18 6.86 20.09
CA ASN A 180 2.23 7.87 20.23
C ASN A 180 2.71 8.41 18.87
N TRP A 181 1.75 8.89 18.07
CA TRP A 181 1.89 9.23 16.65
C TRP A 181 3.09 10.14 16.33
N LYS A 182 3.36 11.18 17.13
CA LYS A 182 4.46 12.14 16.87
C LYS A 182 5.84 11.48 16.79
N SER A 183 6.10 10.52 17.67
CA SER A 183 7.36 9.77 17.72
C SER A 183 7.34 8.60 16.74
N ALA A 184 6.17 8.01 16.50
CA ALA A 184 5.97 6.94 15.54
C ALA A 184 6.25 7.38 14.09
N VAL A 185 5.79 8.57 13.68
CA VAL A 185 6.07 9.11 12.33
C VAL A 185 7.57 9.19 12.09
N LYS A 186 8.33 9.79 13.01
CA LYS A 186 9.79 9.92 12.88
C LYS A 186 10.48 8.56 12.75
N ARG A 187 10.12 7.61 13.63
CA ARG A 187 10.65 6.24 13.59
C ARG A 187 10.36 5.53 12.28
N ILE A 188 9.17 5.72 11.71
CA ILE A 188 8.81 5.10 10.45
C ILE A 188 9.58 5.73 9.31
N LEU A 189 9.69 7.06 9.24
CA LEU A 189 10.48 7.74 8.20
C LEU A 189 11.96 7.32 8.25
N ASP A 190 12.53 7.23 9.45
CA ASP A 190 13.89 6.73 9.65
C ASP A 190 14.04 5.25 9.26
N LYS A 191 13.06 4.40 9.62
CA LYS A 191 13.01 2.99 9.22
C LYS A 191 12.85 2.82 7.71
N VAL A 192 12.15 3.72 7.00
CA VAL A 192 12.06 3.67 5.54
C VAL A 192 13.41 3.94 4.89
N GLY A 193 14.23 4.82 5.46
CA GLY A 193 15.54 5.13 4.92
C GLY A 193 16.60 4.04 5.14
N HIS A 194 16.53 3.31 6.26
CA HIS A 194 17.55 2.33 6.64
C HIS A 194 17.05 0.87 6.68
N GLY A 195 15.77 0.66 6.40
CA GLY A 195 15.12 -0.64 6.49
C GLY A 195 15.63 -1.60 5.40
N PRO A 196 15.70 -2.91 5.69
CA PRO A 196 16.05 -3.90 4.69
C PRO A 196 15.00 -3.89 3.57
N VAL A 197 15.48 -3.99 2.33
CA VAL A 197 14.61 -4.15 1.16
C VAL A 197 14.25 -5.63 1.02
N ALA A 198 12.96 -5.92 0.89
CA ALA A 198 12.46 -7.24 0.59
C ALA A 198 11.73 -7.20 -0.76
N HIS A 199 11.82 -8.30 -1.51
CA HIS A 199 11.09 -8.44 -2.77
C HIS A 199 9.64 -8.83 -2.48
N LEU A 200 8.74 -8.34 -3.33
CA LEU A 200 7.32 -8.64 -3.31
C LEU A 200 6.95 -9.21 -4.67
N ASP A 201 6.42 -10.43 -4.67
CA ASP A 201 5.88 -11.04 -5.87
C ASP A 201 4.61 -10.29 -6.31
N SER A 202 4.44 -10.14 -7.61
CA SER A 202 3.27 -9.53 -8.22
C SER A 202 2.54 -10.55 -9.07
N TRP A 203 1.23 -10.64 -8.88
CA TRP A 203 0.39 -11.58 -9.63
C TRP A 203 -0.32 -10.80 -10.72
N ARG A 204 -0.04 -11.15 -11.97
CA ARG A 204 -0.83 -10.70 -13.11
C ARG A 204 -2.03 -11.63 -13.25
N ILE A 205 -3.22 -11.09 -13.08
CA ILE A 205 -4.47 -11.84 -13.19
C ILE A 205 -5.15 -11.43 -14.48
N LEU A 206 -5.58 -12.42 -15.26
CA LEU A 206 -6.40 -12.27 -16.45
C LEU A 206 -7.76 -12.93 -16.18
N ILE A 207 -8.83 -12.17 -16.37
CA ILE A 207 -10.21 -12.58 -16.08
C ILE A 207 -10.98 -12.52 -17.39
N SER A 208 -11.59 -13.64 -17.77
CA SER A 208 -12.56 -13.71 -18.86
C SER A 208 -13.94 -13.95 -18.29
N MET A 209 -14.91 -13.14 -18.72
CA MET A 209 -16.30 -13.28 -18.30
C MET A 209 -17.24 -12.90 -19.45
N PRO A 210 -18.52 -13.33 -19.40
CA PRO A 210 -19.51 -12.88 -20.37
C PRO A 210 -19.57 -11.35 -20.41
N TYR A 211 -19.78 -10.79 -21.61
CA TYR A 211 -19.89 -9.35 -21.78
C TYR A 211 -21.04 -8.77 -20.94
N VAL A 212 -20.76 -7.68 -20.25
CA VAL A 212 -21.73 -6.89 -19.50
C VAL A 212 -21.65 -5.45 -20.00
N GLU A 213 -22.80 -4.86 -20.34
CA GLU A 213 -22.89 -3.54 -20.97
C GLU A 213 -22.39 -2.41 -20.05
N GLU A 214 -22.71 -2.50 -18.76
CA GLU A 214 -22.24 -1.58 -17.72
C GLU A 214 -21.57 -2.36 -16.58
N LEU A 215 -20.23 -2.44 -16.60
CA LEU A 215 -19.46 -3.05 -15.53
C LEU A 215 -18.58 -2.00 -14.84
N GLU A 216 -18.80 -1.80 -13.54
CA GLU A 216 -17.89 -1.02 -12.70
C GLU A 216 -16.66 -1.88 -12.35
N ILE A 217 -15.55 -1.64 -13.05
CA ILE A 217 -14.29 -2.32 -12.76
C ILE A 217 -13.50 -1.58 -11.67
N PRO A 218 -12.86 -2.31 -10.73
CA PRO A 218 -11.98 -1.69 -9.76
C PRO A 218 -10.73 -1.12 -10.46
N TYR A 219 -10.12 -0.08 -9.87
CA TYR A 219 -8.92 0.57 -10.41
C TYR A 219 -7.71 -0.35 -10.65
N SER A 220 -7.70 -1.54 -10.03
CA SER A 220 -6.66 -2.56 -10.22
C SER A 220 -6.79 -3.34 -11.52
N LEU A 221 -7.97 -3.30 -12.17
CA LEU A 221 -8.27 -4.01 -13.40
C LEU A 221 -8.45 -3.01 -14.56
N LYS A 222 -8.11 -3.47 -15.77
CA LYS A 222 -8.31 -2.76 -17.03
C LYS A 222 -8.77 -3.76 -18.08
N GLU A 223 -9.62 -3.32 -19.00
CA GLU A 223 -9.99 -4.12 -20.17
C GLU A 223 -8.75 -4.44 -21.01
N THR A 224 -8.75 -5.62 -21.62
CA THR A 224 -7.65 -6.13 -22.44
C THR A 224 -8.18 -7.02 -23.53
N ASP A 225 -7.49 -7.02 -24.67
CA ASP A 225 -7.78 -7.94 -25.78
C ASP A 225 -7.11 -9.30 -25.59
N GLU A 226 -6.25 -9.42 -24.56
CA GLU A 226 -5.61 -10.70 -24.22
C GLU A 226 -6.63 -11.71 -23.70
N THR A 227 -6.64 -12.90 -24.29
CA THR A 227 -7.47 -14.02 -23.82
C THR A 227 -6.58 -15.03 -23.09
N PRO A 228 -7.01 -15.58 -21.94
CA PRO A 228 -6.25 -16.57 -21.18
C PRO A 228 -6.21 -17.96 -21.86
N LEU A 229 -6.88 -18.13 -23.01
CA LEU A 229 -7.21 -19.41 -23.63
C LEU A 229 -6.07 -20.05 -24.46
N ASP A 230 -4.83 -19.59 -24.32
CA ASP A 230 -3.68 -20.17 -25.02
C ASP A 230 -3.08 -21.43 -24.34
N GLN A 231 -3.73 -21.98 -23.30
CA GLN A 231 -3.28 -23.21 -22.62
C GLN A 231 -4.41 -24.23 -22.49
N GLU A 232 -4.50 -25.15 -23.46
CA GLU A 232 -4.88 -26.59 -23.39
C GLU A 232 -6.00 -27.06 -22.41
N LEU A 233 -6.85 -26.18 -21.91
CA LEU A 233 -8.00 -26.51 -21.08
C LEU A 233 -9.21 -26.62 -21.99
N GLU A 234 -9.57 -27.85 -22.37
CA GLU A 234 -10.86 -28.16 -22.99
C GLU A 234 -11.96 -27.82 -21.98
N VAL A 235 -12.59 -26.66 -22.14
CA VAL A 235 -13.78 -26.30 -21.38
C VAL A 235 -14.98 -26.99 -22.06
N GLU A 236 -15.59 -27.97 -21.39
CA GLU A 236 -16.78 -28.70 -21.86
C GLU A 236 -18.04 -27.82 -22.03
N ALA A 237 -17.98 -26.54 -21.70
CA ALA A 237 -19.09 -25.60 -21.76
C ALA A 237 -19.01 -24.69 -23.01
N GLU A 238 -20.14 -24.49 -23.68
CA GLU A 238 -20.28 -23.51 -24.76
C GLU A 238 -19.86 -22.12 -24.26
N LEU A 239 -18.87 -21.51 -24.91
CA LEU A 239 -18.44 -20.16 -24.59
C LEU A 239 -19.55 -19.16 -24.96
N PRO A 240 -19.78 -18.10 -24.16
CA PRO A 240 -20.74 -17.06 -24.50
C PRO A 240 -20.40 -16.40 -25.84
N GLU A 241 -21.40 -15.99 -26.62
CA GLU A 241 -21.20 -15.31 -27.91
C GLU A 241 -20.34 -14.04 -27.82
N LYS A 242 -20.29 -13.41 -26.63
CA LYS A 242 -19.48 -12.22 -26.36
C LYS A 242 -18.78 -12.33 -25.01
N ILE A 243 -17.45 -12.28 -25.02
CA ILE A 243 -16.58 -12.35 -23.85
C ILE A 243 -15.86 -11.01 -23.68
N SER A 244 -15.76 -10.54 -22.44
CA SER A 244 -14.89 -9.43 -22.06
C SER A 244 -13.71 -9.96 -21.24
N CYS A 245 -12.51 -9.45 -21.54
CA CYS A 245 -11.30 -9.81 -20.82
C CYS A 245 -10.75 -8.61 -20.04
N TYR A 246 -10.30 -8.87 -18.82
CA TYR A 246 -9.76 -7.87 -17.91
C TYR A 246 -8.44 -8.34 -17.33
N GLN A 247 -7.45 -7.46 -17.28
CA GLN A 247 -6.16 -7.74 -16.65
C GLN A 247 -5.87 -6.78 -15.50
N GLY A 248 -5.13 -7.27 -14.52
CA GLY A 248 -4.64 -6.43 -13.43
C GLY A 248 -3.48 -7.05 -12.66
N VAL A 249 -2.92 -6.26 -11.76
CA VAL A 249 -1.82 -6.69 -10.88
C VAL A 249 -2.30 -6.70 -9.43
N PHE A 250 -2.10 -7.83 -8.76
CA PHE A 250 -2.48 -8.07 -7.37
C PHE A 250 -1.25 -8.46 -6.55
N TYR A 251 -1.24 -8.08 -5.28
CA TYR A 251 -0.07 -8.24 -4.39
C TYR A 251 -0.37 -9.01 -3.10
N ASN A 252 -1.64 -9.26 -2.79
CA ASN A 252 -2.04 -9.81 -1.49
C ASN A 252 -2.92 -11.05 -1.67
N TYR A 253 -4.09 -10.88 -2.27
CA TYR A 253 -4.99 -11.99 -2.57
C TYR A 253 -5.93 -11.62 -3.73
N PHE A 254 -6.47 -12.67 -4.33
CA PHE A 254 -7.62 -12.65 -5.24
C PHE A 254 -8.56 -13.75 -4.78
N SER A 255 -9.85 -13.44 -4.61
CA SER A 255 -10.83 -14.40 -4.11
C SER A 255 -12.09 -14.42 -4.95
N ILE A 256 -12.71 -15.61 -5.03
CA ILE A 256 -13.99 -15.88 -5.70
C ILE A 256 -14.86 -16.66 -4.70
N GLY A 257 -16.18 -16.47 -4.77
CA GLY A 257 -17.14 -17.18 -3.92
C GLY A 257 -17.41 -16.48 -2.59
N MET A 258 -17.58 -17.27 -1.52
CA MET A 258 -18.09 -16.78 -0.23
C MET A 258 -17.20 -15.69 0.40
N ASP A 259 -15.87 -15.84 0.35
CA ASP A 259 -14.94 -14.84 0.89
C ASP A 259 -15.10 -13.49 0.16
N ALA A 260 -15.12 -13.52 -1.17
CA ALA A 260 -15.34 -12.34 -2.00
C ALA A 260 -16.70 -11.69 -1.70
N GLN A 261 -17.75 -12.48 -1.48
CA GLN A 261 -19.08 -11.98 -1.12
C GLN A 261 -19.10 -11.29 0.25
N VAL A 262 -18.42 -11.85 1.25
CA VAL A 262 -18.28 -11.22 2.59
C VAL A 262 -17.50 -9.91 2.48
N ALA A 263 -16.38 -9.91 1.76
CA ALA A 263 -15.55 -8.73 1.55
C ALA A 263 -16.32 -7.64 0.80
N TYR A 264 -17.07 -8.00 -0.25
CA TYR A 264 -17.93 -7.11 -1.00
C TYR A 264 -19.05 -6.51 -0.14
N GLY A 265 -19.78 -7.34 0.61
CA GLY A 265 -20.86 -6.88 1.49
C GLY A 265 -20.36 -5.91 2.56
N PHE A 266 -19.20 -6.18 3.15
CA PHE A 266 -18.57 -5.26 4.09
C PHE A 266 -18.10 -3.95 3.43
N HIS A 267 -17.49 -4.03 2.24
CA HIS A 267 -17.07 -2.85 1.48
C HIS A 267 -18.26 -1.94 1.15
N HIS A 268 -19.35 -2.53 0.65
CA HIS A 268 -20.58 -1.81 0.32
C HIS A 268 -21.16 -1.10 1.55
N LEU A 269 -21.25 -1.78 2.70
CA LEU A 269 -21.70 -1.15 3.95
C LEU A 269 -20.82 0.03 4.37
N ARG A 270 -19.49 -0.06 4.18
CA ARG A 270 -18.57 1.04 4.49
C ARG A 270 -18.81 2.26 3.61
N ASN A 271 -19.19 2.04 2.35
CA ASN A 271 -19.50 3.12 1.41
C ASN A 271 -20.85 3.75 1.73
N GLU A 272 -21.89 2.96 2.00
CA GLU A 272 -23.23 3.46 2.32
C GLU A 272 -23.32 4.11 3.72
N LYS A 273 -22.72 3.48 4.73
CA LYS A 273 -22.87 3.85 6.15
C LYS A 273 -21.49 3.98 6.82
N PRO A 274 -20.67 4.96 6.41
CA PRO A 274 -19.31 5.12 6.94
C PRO A 274 -19.27 5.38 8.45
N TYR A 275 -20.36 5.88 9.05
CA TYR A 275 -20.46 6.12 10.49
C TYR A 275 -20.45 4.84 11.33
N LEU A 276 -20.84 3.69 10.76
CA LEU A 276 -20.78 2.39 11.46
C LEU A 276 -19.37 1.80 11.47
N ALA A 277 -18.53 2.20 10.51
CA ALA A 277 -17.23 1.59 10.23
C ALA A 277 -16.05 2.55 10.48
N GLN A 278 -16.12 3.34 11.56
CA GLN A 278 -15.10 4.34 11.89
C GLN A 278 -13.87 3.74 12.59
N GLY A 279 -14.06 2.64 13.34
CA GLY A 279 -13.05 2.08 14.23
C GLY A 279 -12.56 0.69 13.80
N PRO A 280 -11.29 0.31 14.08
CA PRO A 280 -10.79 -1.02 13.76
C PRO A 280 -11.55 -2.16 14.43
N ILE A 281 -12.02 -1.95 15.67
CA ILE A 281 -12.81 -2.94 16.41
C ILE A 281 -14.19 -3.10 15.76
N SER A 282 -14.90 -2.00 15.52
CA SER A 282 -16.20 -2.02 14.84
C SER A 282 -16.10 -2.70 13.48
N ASN A 283 -15.09 -2.36 12.69
CA ASN A 283 -14.85 -2.96 11.37
C ASN A 283 -14.67 -4.48 11.46
N LYS A 284 -13.88 -4.96 12.43
CA LYS A 284 -13.71 -6.41 12.65
C LYS A 284 -15.00 -7.09 13.06
N LEU A 285 -15.77 -6.49 13.99
CA LEU A 285 -17.05 -7.06 14.44
C LEU A 285 -18.08 -7.14 13.31
N ILE A 286 -18.19 -6.09 12.52
CA ILE A 286 -19.09 -6.05 11.36
C ILE A 286 -18.66 -7.12 10.35
N TYR A 287 -17.36 -7.21 10.02
CA TYR A 287 -16.84 -8.22 9.09
C TYR A 287 -17.09 -9.65 9.59
N SER A 288 -16.89 -9.91 10.88
CA SER A 288 -17.27 -11.18 11.52
C SER A 288 -18.78 -11.45 11.40
N GLY A 289 -19.62 -10.43 11.55
CA GLY A 289 -21.06 -10.54 11.37
C GLY A 289 -21.47 -10.96 9.96
N TYR A 290 -20.85 -10.38 8.92
CA TYR A 290 -21.05 -10.82 7.53
C TYR A 290 -20.59 -12.27 7.32
N SER A 291 -19.44 -12.64 7.90
CA SER A 291 -18.90 -14.00 7.82
C SER A 291 -19.85 -15.04 8.44
N CYS A 292 -20.46 -14.73 9.58
CA CYS A 292 -21.43 -15.61 10.24
C CYS A 292 -22.72 -15.77 9.43
N LYS A 293 -23.19 -14.72 8.74
CA LYS A 293 -24.41 -14.77 7.90
C LYS A 293 -24.25 -15.65 6.67
N GLN A 294 -23.04 -15.77 6.13
CA GLN A 294 -22.74 -16.61 4.96
C GLN A 294 -22.56 -18.10 5.32
N GLY A 295 -22.83 -18.49 6.56
CA GLY A 295 -22.83 -19.90 6.95
C GLY A 295 -21.44 -20.51 7.14
N TRP A 296 -20.37 -19.71 7.31
CA TRP A 296 -19.01 -20.22 7.59
C TRP A 296 -18.95 -21.22 8.77
N PHE A 297 -19.88 -21.08 9.72
CA PHE A 297 -19.99 -21.94 10.91
C PHE A 297 -21.14 -22.95 10.84
N PHE A 298 -21.96 -22.90 9.79
CA PHE A 298 -23.19 -23.69 9.66
C PHE A 298 -23.37 -24.35 8.29
N THR A 299 -22.33 -24.35 7.44
CA THR A 299 -22.38 -25.09 6.17
C THR A 299 -22.21 -26.58 6.49
N PRO A 300 -23.23 -27.42 6.28
CA PRO A 300 -23.01 -28.86 6.33
C PRO A 300 -21.98 -29.20 5.25
N CYS A 301 -20.96 -29.98 5.60
CA CYS A 301 -20.06 -30.57 4.60
C CYS A 301 -20.91 -31.48 3.70
N SER A 302 -21.39 -30.95 2.57
CA SER A 302 -21.95 -31.77 1.50
C SER A 302 -20.79 -32.32 0.68
N SER A 303 -20.77 -33.63 0.50
CA SER A 303 -19.84 -34.34 -0.37
C SER A 303 -20.24 -34.30 -1.85
N ASP A 304 -21.35 -33.62 -2.19
CA ASP A 304 -21.88 -33.58 -3.56
C ASP A 304 -21.67 -32.19 -4.19
N PRO A 305 -20.81 -32.06 -5.22
CA PRO A 305 -20.48 -30.78 -5.85
C PRO A 305 -21.59 -30.21 -6.76
N GLY A 306 -22.66 -30.96 -7.05
CA GLY A 306 -23.72 -30.55 -7.99
C GLY A 306 -24.82 -29.62 -7.45
N LEU A 307 -24.72 -29.16 -6.20
CA LEU A 307 -25.76 -28.35 -5.52
C LEU A 307 -25.27 -26.99 -5.03
N ARG A 308 -24.25 -26.41 -5.67
CA ARG A 308 -23.84 -25.02 -5.45
C ARG A 308 -24.12 -24.16 -6.67
#